data_AF-A0A2E7G252-F1
#
_entry.id   AF-A0A2E7G252-F1
#
_cell.length_a   1.000
_cell.length_b   1.000
_cell.length_c   1.000
_cell.angle_alpha   90.00
_cell.angle_beta   90.00
_cell.angle_gamma   90.00
#
_symmetry.space_group_name_H-M   'P 1'
#
loop_
_entity.id
_entity.type
_entity.pdbx_description
1 polymer ?
#
loop_
_entity_poly.entity_id
_entity_poly.type
_entity_poly.pdbx_seq_one_letter_code
_entity_poly.pdbx_strand_id
1 'polypeptide(L)'
;METFEVKRGLIKTLSNDGGLAAVANKHFENVDGSDNTFSGSHGIMTSITGEYNSMGKLVVDVQQERPNFDDPSAMEVAMDSRKRWSSFLDEATGYSAKQRGDKAKEFAKKASKAKSGISQARKFMEIATSISDETKVEAESLITEIEAALEAGDNSRAASRAEKLGKLLG
;
A
#
# COMPACT_ATOMS: atom_id res chain seq x y z
N MET A 1 2.10 -2.62 10.92
CA MET A 1 2.04 -1.65 9.80
C MET A 1 1.24 -2.19 8.62
N GLU A 2 0.18 -1.48 8.25
CA GLU A 2 -0.66 -1.72 7.07
C GLU A 2 -0.38 -0.63 6.03
N THR A 3 -0.49 -0.96 4.73
CA THR A 3 -0.23 -0.02 3.64
C THR A 3 -1.41 0.05 2.68
N PHE A 4 -1.84 1.28 2.37
CA PHE A 4 -2.96 1.56 1.48
C PHE A 4 -2.52 2.35 0.25
N GLU A 5 -3.09 1.99 -0.89
CA GLU A 5 -2.99 2.80 -2.11
C GLU A 5 -3.73 4.13 -1.90
N VAL A 6 -3.16 5.21 -2.42
CA VAL A 6 -3.72 6.56 -2.33
C VAL A 6 -4.05 7.06 -3.73
N LYS A 7 -5.19 7.73 -3.86
CA LYS A 7 -5.62 8.30 -5.15
C LYS A 7 -4.59 9.32 -5.64
N ARG A 8 -4.21 9.18 -6.92
CA ARG A 8 -3.22 10.07 -7.56
C ARG A 8 -3.62 11.54 -7.40
N GLY A 9 -2.67 12.36 -6.93
CA GLY A 9 -2.85 13.79 -6.71
C GLY A 9 -3.48 14.17 -5.36
N LEU A 10 -4.04 13.21 -4.62
CA LEU A 10 -4.71 13.49 -3.34
C LEU A 10 -3.74 14.05 -2.29
N ILE A 11 -2.55 13.45 -2.14
CA ILE A 11 -1.54 13.91 -1.17
C ILE A 11 -1.27 15.41 -1.38
N LYS A 12 -1.04 15.83 -2.63
CA LYS A 12 -0.80 17.24 -2.97
C LYS A 12 -1.99 18.13 -2.61
N THR A 13 -3.22 17.67 -2.83
CA THR A 13 -4.42 18.40 -2.41
C THR A 13 -4.47 18.54 -0.90
N LEU A 14 -4.29 17.44 -0.17
CA LEU A 14 -4.32 17.43 1.29
C LEU A 14 -3.20 18.28 1.90
N SER A 15 -1.99 18.28 1.33
CA SER A 15 -0.89 19.14 1.79
C SER A 15 -1.24 20.64 1.77
N ASN A 16 -2.12 21.09 0.87
CA ASN A 16 -2.59 22.48 0.87
C ASN A 16 -3.56 22.77 2.03
N ASP A 17 -4.21 21.75 2.56
CA ASP A 17 -5.22 21.82 3.61
C ASP A 17 -4.67 21.34 4.98
N GLY A 18 -3.35 21.39 5.19
CA GLY A 18 -2.69 20.98 6.43
C GLY A 18 -2.27 19.50 6.51
N GLY A 19 -2.36 18.78 5.40
CA GLY A 19 -1.79 17.44 5.22
C GLY A 19 -2.55 16.31 5.90
N LEU A 20 -1.86 15.17 6.05
CA LEU A 20 -2.35 13.98 6.72
C LEU A 20 -2.72 14.27 8.19
N ALA A 21 -1.94 15.11 8.88
CA ALA A 21 -2.22 15.50 10.27
C ALA A 21 -3.56 16.26 10.39
N ALA A 22 -3.89 17.15 9.44
CA ALA A 22 -5.18 17.83 9.42
C ALA A 22 -6.35 16.87 9.18
N VAL A 23 -6.17 15.84 8.33
CA VAL A 23 -7.18 14.79 8.15
C VAL A 23 -7.35 13.97 9.43
N ALA A 24 -6.25 13.57 10.07
CA ALA A 24 -6.28 12.83 11.33
C ALA A 24 -7.02 13.60 12.44
N ASN A 25 -6.79 14.92 12.56
CA ASN A 25 -7.45 15.80 13.53
C ASN A 25 -8.99 15.82 13.42
N LYS A 26 -9.56 15.50 12.27
CA LYS A 26 -11.02 15.42 12.10
C LYS A 26 -11.62 14.15 12.72
N HIS A 27 -10.82 13.10 12.85
CA HIS A 27 -11.31 11.76 13.19
C HIS A 27 -10.83 11.26 14.54
N PHE A 28 -9.64 11.67 14.98
CA PHE A 28 -8.98 11.15 16.17
C PHE A 28 -8.72 12.24 17.22
N GLU A 29 -8.30 11.80 18.40
CA GLU A 29 -7.92 12.62 19.54
C GLU A 29 -6.40 12.62 19.71
N ASN A 30 -5.89 13.58 20.48
CA ASN A 30 -4.46 13.71 20.81
C ASN A 30 -3.55 13.67 19.57
N VAL A 31 -4.00 14.28 18.46
CA VAL A 31 -3.27 14.24 17.21
C VAL A 31 -2.07 15.16 17.27
N ASP A 32 -0.87 14.60 17.09
CA ASP A 32 0.38 15.32 16.93
C ASP A 32 1.04 14.92 15.60
N GLY A 33 1.74 15.84 14.96
CA GLY A 33 2.38 15.62 13.67
C GLY A 33 2.26 16.81 12.73
N SER A 34 2.92 16.69 11.59
CA SER A 34 3.02 17.75 10.59
C SER A 34 3.02 17.17 9.19
N ASP A 35 2.37 17.87 8.27
CA ASP A 35 2.34 17.55 6.85
C ASP A 35 1.89 16.11 6.57
N ASN A 36 2.83 15.23 6.24
CA ASN A 36 2.58 13.87 5.76
C ASN A 36 2.63 12.81 6.86
N THR A 37 2.84 13.18 8.11
CA THR A 37 2.90 12.26 9.23
C THR A 37 1.95 12.67 10.35
N PHE A 38 1.46 11.70 11.10
CA PHE A 38 0.73 11.95 12.33
C PHE A 38 0.88 10.79 13.32
N SER A 39 0.60 11.12 14.57
CA SER A 39 0.27 10.19 15.63
C SER A 39 -1.04 10.65 16.28
N GLY A 40 -1.82 9.74 16.83
CA GLY A 40 -3.05 10.05 17.56
C GLY A 40 -3.63 8.82 18.22
N SER A 41 -4.79 8.98 18.84
CA SER A 41 -5.52 7.88 19.47
C SER A 41 -7.02 8.15 19.42
N HIS A 42 -7.84 7.11 19.54
CA HIS A 42 -9.29 7.27 19.71
C HIS A 42 -9.91 6.00 20.28
N GLY A 43 -10.62 6.14 21.41
CA GLY A 43 -11.36 5.04 22.02
C GLY A 43 -10.50 3.79 22.23
N ILE A 44 -10.82 2.71 21.51
CA ILE A 44 -10.08 1.44 21.62
C ILE A 44 -8.74 1.42 20.88
N MET A 45 -8.47 2.40 20.01
CA MET A 45 -7.21 2.55 19.29
C MET A 45 -6.28 3.43 20.13
N THR A 46 -5.47 2.79 20.97
CA THR A 46 -4.61 3.45 21.95
C THR A 46 -3.44 4.19 21.32
N SER A 47 -2.99 3.74 20.14
CA SER A 47 -1.99 4.45 19.34
C SER A 47 -2.23 4.22 17.86
N ILE A 48 -2.27 5.30 17.09
CA ILE A 48 -2.35 5.32 15.65
C ILE A 48 -1.19 6.17 15.17
N THR A 49 -0.32 5.61 14.36
CA THR A 49 0.68 6.39 13.62
C THR A 49 0.44 6.20 12.14
N GLY A 50 0.70 7.24 11.35
CA GLY A 50 0.58 7.13 9.91
C GLY A 50 1.45 8.11 9.16
N GLU A 51 1.89 7.70 7.99
CA GLU A 51 2.68 8.52 7.09
C GLU A 51 2.35 8.26 5.62
N TYR A 52 2.53 9.28 4.78
CA TYR A 52 2.69 9.05 3.34
C TYR A 52 4.15 8.75 3.02
N ASN A 53 4.41 7.52 2.57
CA ASN A 53 5.76 7.10 2.20
C ASN A 53 6.23 7.72 0.87
N SER A 54 7.50 7.50 0.50
CA SER A 54 8.12 8.02 -0.73
C SER A 54 7.43 7.55 -2.03
N MET A 55 6.66 6.46 -1.97
CA MET A 55 5.89 5.94 -3.10
C MET A 55 4.48 6.56 -3.19
N GLY A 56 4.15 7.48 -2.29
CA GLY A 56 2.84 8.11 -2.19
C GLY A 56 1.75 7.16 -1.69
N LYS A 57 2.11 6.19 -0.84
CA LYS A 57 1.16 5.30 -0.17
C LYS A 57 0.98 5.70 1.29
N LEU A 58 -0.20 5.45 1.84
CA LEU A 58 -0.45 5.63 3.26
C LEU A 58 0.02 4.38 4.01
N VAL A 59 1.00 4.53 4.88
CA VAL A 59 1.45 3.49 5.81
C VAL A 59 0.93 3.85 7.18
N VAL A 60 0.31 2.91 7.89
CA VAL A 60 -0.21 3.14 9.23
C VAL A 60 0.19 2.01 10.17
N ASP A 61 0.36 2.34 11.44
CA ASP A 61 0.49 1.38 12.51
C ASP A 61 -0.56 1.67 13.58
N VAL A 62 -1.35 0.66 13.93
CA VAL A 62 -2.46 0.80 14.86
C VAL A 62 -2.29 -0.21 15.99
N GLN A 63 -2.20 0.30 17.21
CA GLN A 63 -2.33 -0.46 18.44
C GLN A 63 -3.74 -0.28 18.96
N GLN A 64 -4.40 -1.40 19.25
CA GLN A 64 -5.78 -1.40 19.74
C GLN A 64 -5.98 -2.41 20.87
N GLU A 65 -6.85 -2.06 21.80
CA GLU A 65 -7.29 -2.93 22.88
C GLU A 65 -8.63 -3.57 22.55
N ARG A 66 -8.89 -4.73 23.15
CA ARG A 66 -10.20 -5.38 23.03
C ARG A 66 -11.20 -4.63 23.93
N PRO A 67 -12.38 -4.25 23.43
CA PRO A 67 -13.40 -3.70 24.31
C PRO A 67 -13.89 -4.75 25.29
N ASN A 68 -14.42 -4.29 26.42
CA ASN A 68 -15.19 -5.13 27.31
C ASN A 68 -16.54 -5.48 26.63
N PHE A 69 -16.74 -6.74 26.29
CA PHE A 69 -17.94 -7.18 25.57
C PHE A 69 -19.21 -7.19 26.44
N ASP A 70 -19.04 -7.21 27.76
CA ASP A 70 -20.15 -7.20 28.72
C ASP A 70 -20.62 -5.78 29.07
N ASP A 71 -19.89 -4.76 28.60
CA ASP A 71 -20.21 -3.35 28.82
C ASP A 71 -20.72 -2.72 27.51
N PRO A 72 -22.03 -2.41 27.42
CA PRO A 72 -22.61 -1.76 26.25
C PRO A 72 -21.93 -0.43 25.87
N SER A 73 -21.44 0.33 26.85
CA SER A 73 -20.76 1.61 26.60
C SER A 73 -19.37 1.39 25.98
N ALA A 74 -18.63 0.40 26.44
CA ALA A 74 -17.35 0.00 25.84
C ALA A 74 -17.53 -0.50 24.39
N MET A 75 -18.64 -1.19 24.13
CA MET A 75 -19.01 -1.61 22.78
C MET A 75 -19.37 -0.44 21.86
N GLU A 76 -20.08 0.57 22.37
CA GLU A 76 -20.38 1.80 21.62
C GLU A 76 -19.11 2.54 21.22
N VAL A 77 -18.16 2.71 22.17
CA VAL A 77 -16.86 3.33 21.90
C VAL A 77 -16.09 2.54 20.84
N ALA A 78 -16.10 1.21 20.89
CA ALA A 78 -15.45 0.37 19.90
C ALA A 78 -16.06 0.53 18.49
N MET A 79 -17.39 0.63 18.40
CA MET A 79 -18.08 0.86 17.12
C MET A 79 -17.77 2.25 16.55
N ASP A 80 -17.78 3.29 17.39
CA ASP A 80 -17.42 4.65 16.97
C ASP A 80 -15.95 4.72 16.51
N SER A 81 -15.04 4.09 17.26
CA SER A 81 -13.61 3.99 16.91
C SER A 81 -13.42 3.38 15.52
N ARG A 82 -14.09 2.26 15.22
CA ARG A 82 -14.02 1.61 13.91
C ARG A 82 -14.63 2.46 12.79
N LYS A 83 -15.72 3.19 13.09
CA LYS A 83 -16.35 4.10 12.14
C LYS A 83 -15.41 5.24 11.77
N ARG A 84 -14.81 5.90 12.77
CA ARG A 84 -13.83 6.98 12.57
C ARG A 84 -12.59 6.50 11.83
N TRP A 85 -12.08 5.31 12.16
CA TRP A 85 -10.99 4.70 11.41
C TRP A 85 -11.33 4.52 9.92
N SER A 86 -12.50 3.97 9.62
CA SER A 86 -12.93 3.81 8.22
C SER A 86 -13.09 5.14 7.50
N SER A 87 -13.68 6.16 8.14
CA SER A 87 -13.85 7.49 7.57
C SER A 87 -12.51 8.19 7.33
N PHE A 88 -11.59 8.10 8.29
CA PHE A 88 -10.22 8.57 8.13
C PHE A 88 -9.56 7.94 6.90
N LEU A 89 -9.63 6.61 6.76
CA LEU A 89 -9.06 5.95 5.60
C LEU A 89 -9.75 6.39 4.29
N ASP A 90 -11.06 6.65 4.30
CA ASP A 90 -11.78 7.14 3.12
C ASP A 90 -11.22 8.50 2.68
N GLU A 91 -11.04 9.44 3.60
CA GLU A 91 -10.48 10.78 3.33
C GLU A 91 -8.98 10.74 2.99
N ALA A 92 -8.18 10.01 3.77
CA ALA A 92 -6.72 9.96 3.63
C ALA A 92 -6.26 9.18 2.39
N THR A 93 -7.07 8.26 1.87
CA THR A 93 -6.75 7.49 0.65
C THR A 93 -7.53 7.97 -0.57
N GLY A 94 -8.68 8.62 -0.38
CA GLY A 94 -9.61 8.99 -1.44
C GLY A 94 -10.37 7.80 -2.04
N TYR A 95 -10.41 6.68 -1.31
CA TYR A 95 -11.07 5.43 -1.70
C TYR A 95 -11.98 4.97 -0.58
N SER A 96 -13.20 4.54 -0.90
CA SER A 96 -14.08 3.84 0.04
C SER A 96 -13.48 2.50 0.51
N ALA A 97 -14.01 1.93 1.59
CA ALA A 97 -13.64 0.60 2.08
C ALA A 97 -13.65 -0.50 0.98
N LYS A 98 -14.67 -0.51 0.11
CA LYS A 98 -14.74 -1.44 -1.03
C LYS A 98 -13.59 -1.22 -2.01
N GLN A 99 -13.35 0.04 -2.40
CA GLN A 99 -12.28 0.39 -3.32
C GLN A 99 -10.90 0.08 -2.74
N ARG A 100 -10.67 0.30 -1.43
CA ARG A 100 -9.44 -0.12 -0.75
C ARG A 100 -9.23 -1.63 -0.86
N GLY A 101 -10.28 -2.41 -0.64
CA GLY A 101 -10.25 -3.87 -0.83
C GLY A 101 -9.91 -4.29 -2.26
N ASP A 102 -10.50 -3.63 -3.26
CA ASP A 102 -10.20 -3.88 -4.67
C ASP A 102 -8.75 -3.49 -5.02
N LYS A 103 -8.26 -2.36 -4.50
CA LYS A 103 -6.87 -1.91 -4.68
C LYS A 103 -5.86 -2.84 -4.05
N ALA A 104 -6.12 -3.35 -2.84
CA ALA A 104 -5.27 -4.35 -2.20
C ALA A 104 -5.17 -5.64 -3.05
N LYS A 105 -6.30 -6.10 -3.61
CA LYS A 105 -6.33 -7.27 -4.52
C LYS A 105 -5.57 -7.00 -5.82
N GLU A 106 -5.77 -5.85 -6.45
CA GLU A 106 -5.02 -5.44 -7.64
C GLU A 106 -3.52 -5.41 -7.37
N PHE A 107 -3.12 -4.85 -6.23
CA PHE A 107 -1.74 -4.73 -5.81
C PHE A 107 -1.09 -6.11 -5.54
N ALA A 108 -1.80 -7.02 -4.88
CA ALA A 108 -1.36 -8.41 -4.70
C ALA A 108 -1.22 -9.14 -6.05
N LYS A 109 -2.20 -8.97 -6.95
CA LYS A 109 -2.18 -9.58 -8.30
C LYS A 109 -0.98 -9.12 -9.12
N LYS A 110 -0.58 -7.85 -9.00
CA LYS A 110 0.63 -7.31 -9.65
C LYS A 110 1.90 -8.05 -9.18
N ALA A 111 2.07 -8.26 -7.87
CA ALA A 111 3.18 -9.04 -7.34
C ALA A 111 3.17 -10.48 -7.86
N SER A 112 2.02 -11.16 -7.80
CA SER A 112 1.91 -12.55 -8.27
C SER A 112 2.23 -12.69 -9.77
N LYS A 113 1.73 -11.75 -10.59
CA LYS A 113 2.05 -11.72 -12.03
C LYS A 113 3.53 -11.48 -12.29
N ALA A 114 4.15 -10.54 -11.57
CA ALA A 114 5.57 -10.24 -11.73
C ALA A 114 6.45 -11.46 -11.37
N LYS A 115 6.15 -12.14 -10.26
CA LYS A 115 6.82 -13.39 -9.86
C LYS A 115 6.64 -14.50 -10.92
N SER A 116 5.42 -14.67 -11.43
CA SER A 116 5.17 -15.64 -12.50
C SER A 116 5.91 -15.29 -13.79
N GLY A 117 5.99 -14.00 -14.15
CA GLY A 117 6.75 -13.52 -15.30
C GLY A 117 8.24 -13.85 -15.19
N ILE A 118 8.85 -13.69 -14.01
CA ILE A 118 10.24 -14.11 -13.75
C ILE A 118 10.40 -15.61 -13.99
N SER A 119 9.53 -16.45 -13.40
CA SER A 119 9.62 -17.91 -13.56
C SER A 119 9.48 -18.34 -15.02
N GLN A 120 8.55 -17.74 -15.76
CA GLN A 120 8.33 -18.01 -17.18
C GLN A 120 9.54 -17.57 -18.02
N ALA A 121 10.08 -16.38 -17.77
CA ALA A 121 11.26 -15.86 -18.46
C ALA A 121 12.49 -16.75 -18.26
N ARG A 122 12.80 -17.12 -17.01
CA ARG A 122 13.88 -18.06 -16.69
C ARG A 122 13.68 -19.39 -17.41
N LYS A 123 12.45 -19.94 -17.39
CA LYS A 123 12.18 -21.21 -18.07
C LYS A 123 12.33 -21.11 -19.58
N PHE A 124 11.88 -20.01 -20.17
CA PHE A 124 12.00 -19.76 -21.61
C PHE A 124 13.47 -19.66 -22.03
N MET A 125 14.29 -18.91 -21.30
CA MET A 125 15.73 -18.79 -21.57
C MET A 125 16.49 -20.10 -21.42
N GLU A 126 16.04 -21.00 -20.54
CA GLU A 126 16.60 -22.35 -20.35
C GLU A 126 16.34 -23.26 -21.57
N ILE A 127 15.13 -23.21 -22.13
CA ILE A 127 14.71 -24.13 -23.22
C ILE A 127 14.98 -23.58 -24.62
N ALA A 128 15.11 -22.27 -24.77
CA ALA A 128 15.25 -21.65 -26.08
C ALA A 128 16.66 -21.84 -26.64
N THR A 129 16.73 -22.40 -27.84
CA THR A 129 18.00 -22.68 -28.54
C THR A 129 18.47 -21.53 -29.44
N SER A 130 17.63 -20.51 -29.64
CA SER A 130 17.85 -19.44 -30.63
C SER A 130 17.85 -18.02 -30.04
N ILE A 131 17.94 -17.86 -28.73
CA ILE A 131 18.08 -16.54 -28.08
C ILE A 131 19.55 -16.13 -28.03
N SER A 132 19.85 -14.89 -28.40
CA SER A 132 21.20 -14.33 -28.30
C SER A 132 21.62 -14.11 -26.84
N ASP A 133 22.92 -14.18 -26.57
CA ASP A 133 23.45 -13.93 -25.22
C ASP A 133 23.16 -12.50 -24.76
N GLU A 134 23.11 -11.52 -25.67
CA GLU A 134 22.71 -10.15 -25.37
C GLU A 134 21.27 -10.06 -24.83
N THR A 135 20.32 -10.75 -25.48
CA THR A 135 18.93 -10.79 -25.00
C THR A 135 18.80 -11.49 -23.65
N LYS A 136 19.60 -12.53 -23.38
CA LYS A 136 19.64 -13.18 -22.05
C LYS A 136 20.14 -12.22 -20.98
N VAL A 137 21.20 -11.47 -21.27
CA VAL A 137 21.74 -10.46 -20.35
C VAL A 137 20.70 -9.37 -20.05
N GLU A 138 20.02 -8.83 -21.06
CA GLU A 138 18.95 -7.85 -20.83
C GLU A 138 17.79 -8.44 -20.01
N ALA A 139 17.39 -9.68 -20.30
CA ALA A 139 16.34 -10.37 -19.55
C ALA A 139 16.70 -10.59 -18.08
N GLU A 140 17.92 -11.02 -17.76
CA GLU A 140 18.39 -11.17 -16.38
C GLU A 140 18.50 -9.82 -15.65
N SER A 141 18.88 -8.75 -16.38
CA SER A 141 18.84 -7.39 -15.83
C SER A 141 17.41 -6.98 -15.46
N LEU A 142 16.42 -7.26 -16.32
CA LEU A 142 15.02 -6.98 -16.03
C LEU A 142 14.49 -7.82 -14.87
N ILE A 143 14.88 -9.10 -14.78
CA ILE A 143 14.53 -9.97 -13.64
C ILE A 143 15.05 -9.38 -12.33
N THR A 144 16.31 -8.95 -12.30
CA THR A 144 16.92 -8.31 -11.13
C THR A 144 16.15 -7.06 -10.71
N GLU A 145 15.75 -6.21 -11.67
CA GLU A 145 14.93 -5.03 -11.38
C GLU A 145 13.54 -5.38 -10.85
N ILE A 146 12.93 -6.46 -11.33
CA ILE A 146 11.63 -6.94 -10.83
C ILE A 146 11.77 -7.46 -9.40
N GLU A 147 12.78 -8.27 -9.12
CA GLU A 147 13.05 -8.80 -7.77
C GLU A 147 13.28 -7.68 -6.76
N ALA A 148 14.13 -6.70 -7.09
CA ALA A 148 14.37 -5.53 -6.24
C ALA A 148 13.08 -4.70 -6.01
N ALA A 149 12.25 -4.53 -7.04
CA ALA A 149 10.97 -3.83 -6.89
C ALA A 149 9.99 -4.60 -6.00
N LEU A 150 9.97 -5.94 -6.07
CA LEU A 150 9.13 -6.76 -5.21
C LEU A 150 9.58 -6.71 -3.75
N GLU A 151 10.90 -6.73 -3.50
CA GLU A 151 11.47 -6.59 -2.15
C GLU A 151 11.16 -5.22 -1.54
N ALA A 152 11.23 -4.16 -2.36
CA ALA A 152 10.85 -2.81 -1.95
C ALA A 152 9.33 -2.60 -1.80
N GLY A 153 8.50 -3.60 -2.11
CA GLY A 153 7.04 -3.46 -2.10
C GLY A 153 6.49 -2.55 -3.22
N ASP A 154 7.24 -2.35 -4.30
CA ASP A 154 6.80 -1.63 -5.50
C ASP A 154 6.25 -2.58 -6.57
N ASN A 155 5.10 -3.20 -6.27
CA ASN A 155 4.48 -4.14 -7.21
C ASN A 155 4.04 -3.46 -8.51
N SER A 156 3.83 -2.14 -8.52
CA SER A 156 3.51 -1.40 -9.75
C SER A 156 4.72 -1.36 -10.67
N ARG A 157 5.91 -1.02 -10.16
CA ARG A 157 7.16 -1.11 -10.92
C ARG A 157 7.49 -2.54 -11.31
N ALA A 158 7.35 -3.49 -10.38
CA ALA A 158 7.59 -4.91 -10.67
C ALA A 158 6.71 -5.42 -11.83
N ALA A 159 5.41 -5.08 -11.83
CA ALA A 159 4.51 -5.45 -12.93
C ALA A 159 4.91 -4.81 -14.26
N SER A 160 5.26 -3.52 -14.27
CA SER A 160 5.69 -2.83 -15.49
C SER A 160 6.97 -3.43 -16.07
N ARG A 161 7.94 -3.80 -15.22
CA ARG A 161 9.19 -4.45 -15.65
C ARG A 161 8.94 -5.88 -16.13
N ALA A 162 8.03 -6.61 -15.50
CA ALA A 162 7.62 -7.94 -15.95
C ALA A 162 6.92 -7.89 -17.32
N GLU A 163 6.12 -6.86 -17.60
CA GLU A 163 5.56 -6.65 -18.95
C GLU A 163 6.63 -6.37 -20.00
N LYS A 164 7.67 -5.58 -19.64
CA LYS A 164 8.82 -5.34 -20.53
C LYS A 164 9.59 -6.64 -20.79
N LEU A 165 9.83 -7.45 -19.75
CA LEU A 165 10.48 -8.75 -19.86
C LEU A 165 9.71 -9.71 -20.77
N GLY A 166 8.38 -9.76 -20.63
CA GLY A 166 7.53 -10.56 -21.50
C GLY A 166 7.64 -10.17 -22.98
N LYS A 167 7.70 -8.86 -23.28
CA LYS A 167 7.88 -8.34 -24.65
C LYS A 167 9.29 -8.56 -25.21
N LEU A 168 10.29 -8.68 -24.35
CA LEU A 168 11.66 -8.97 -24.78
C LEU A 168 11.81 -10.43 -25.23
N LEU A 169 11.06 -11.34 -24.61
CA LEU A 169 11.20 -12.79 -24.80
C LEU A 169 10.12 -13.42 -25.68
N GLY A 170 9.02 -12.71 -25.98
CA GLY A 170 7.92 -13.20 -26.83
C GLY A 170 7.75 -12.35 -28.06
#